data_AF-A0A3A4N6C8-F1
#
_entry.id   AF-A0A3A4N6C8-F1
#
_cell.length_a   1.000
_cell.length_b   1.000
_cell.length_c   1.000
_cell.angle_alpha   90.00
_cell.angle_beta   90.00
_cell.angle_gamma   90.00
#
_symmetry.space_group_name_H-M   'P 1'
#
loop_
_entity.id
_entity.type
_entity.pdbx_description
1 polymer ?
#
loop_
_entity_poly.entity_id
_entity_poly.type
_entity_poly.pdbx_seq_one_letter_code
_entity_poly.pdbx_strand_id
1 'polypeptide(L)'
;MNVLIAIDDTDNEESIGTGRLARMLADELVKEKLLQAPSVTRHQFLVHPDIPYTSHNSCACVGARQAAGVNLRMTINYAVDFLDRNFHEGADPGLCIANEEEVPRELVDFGLRAQREVIQPDEARLLAERLEIFTWCRGEPWRGAIGAMGGVGLRSTGCDGRFIGLEGIREISGIMNVKELLSRTGIQKVAAASGTSLRDDDIIDTRDWVRPVLQNHEIILFVDRTSDGMWRPIGGKKKDKKKK
;
A
#
# COMPACT_ATOMS: atom_id res chain seq x y z
N MET A 1 15.06 12.52 2.03
CA MET A 1 14.68 11.69 0.86
C MET A 1 13.61 10.73 1.31
N ASN A 2 12.55 10.61 0.52
CA ASN A 2 11.54 9.60 0.73
C ASN A 2 11.89 8.36 -0.09
N VAL A 3 11.60 7.19 0.47
CA VAL A 3 11.84 5.91 -0.18
C VAL A 3 10.53 5.16 -0.30
N LEU A 4 10.37 4.50 -1.44
CA LEU A 4 9.28 3.59 -1.74
C LEU A 4 9.83 2.17 -1.77
N ILE A 5 9.17 1.26 -1.06
CA ILE A 5 9.55 -0.16 -0.95
C ILE A 5 8.28 -0.97 -1.20
N ALA A 6 8.14 -1.52 -2.40
CA ALA A 6 6.99 -2.34 -2.75
C ALA A 6 7.34 -3.82 -2.74
N ILE A 7 6.40 -4.63 -2.26
CA ILE A 7 6.48 -6.09 -2.26
C ILE A 7 5.19 -6.68 -2.84
N ASP A 8 5.31 -7.80 -3.53
CA ASP A 8 4.17 -8.56 -4.02
C ASP A 8 4.45 -10.06 -4.09
N ASP A 9 3.38 -10.85 -4.20
CA ASP A 9 3.40 -12.32 -4.36
C ASP A 9 4.26 -13.01 -3.28
N THR A 10 4.05 -12.59 -2.03
CA THR A 10 4.77 -13.12 -0.86
C THR A 10 3.95 -14.16 -0.08
N ASP A 11 2.69 -14.36 -0.47
CA ASP A 11 1.71 -15.16 0.25
C ASP A 11 1.19 -16.34 -0.59
N ASN A 12 0.61 -17.31 0.11
CA ASN A 12 -0.22 -18.39 -0.40
C ASN A 12 -1.52 -18.47 0.44
N GLU A 13 -2.44 -19.37 0.07
CA GLU A 13 -3.78 -19.50 0.68
C GLU A 13 -3.77 -19.74 2.20
N GLU A 14 -2.70 -20.33 2.74
CA GLU A 14 -2.60 -20.73 4.15
C GLU A 14 -1.74 -19.77 5.00
N SER A 15 -1.16 -18.76 4.35
CA SER A 15 -0.14 -17.90 4.95
C SER A 15 -0.65 -16.51 5.36
N ILE A 16 0.24 -15.68 5.91
CA ILE A 16 -0.08 -14.27 6.16
C ILE A 16 -0.06 -13.49 4.85
N GLY A 17 -1.07 -12.66 4.63
CA GLY A 17 -1.14 -11.92 3.37
C GLY A 17 -0.03 -10.87 3.19
N THR A 18 0.31 -10.56 1.94
CA THR A 18 1.33 -9.56 1.53
C THR A 18 1.21 -8.24 2.28
N GLY A 19 -0.02 -7.73 2.45
CA GLY A 19 -0.25 -6.48 3.18
C GLY A 19 0.05 -6.54 4.68
N ARG A 20 0.06 -7.72 5.31
CA ARG A 20 0.54 -7.89 6.69
C ARG A 20 2.06 -7.96 6.73
N LEU A 21 2.67 -8.68 5.79
CA LEU A 21 4.11 -8.78 5.67
C LEU A 21 4.77 -7.41 5.43
N ALA A 22 4.18 -6.57 4.57
CA ALA A 22 4.67 -5.21 4.32
C ALA A 22 4.65 -4.30 5.57
N ARG A 23 3.66 -4.47 6.46
CA ARG A 23 3.65 -3.76 7.74
C ARG A 23 4.73 -4.25 8.69
N MET A 24 4.95 -5.57 8.74
CA MET A 24 6.05 -6.13 9.52
C MET A 24 7.40 -5.61 9.02
N LEU A 25 7.62 -5.60 7.71
CA LEU A 25 8.83 -5.02 7.10
C LEU A 25 9.00 -3.54 7.49
N ALA A 26 7.93 -2.74 7.40
CA ALA A 26 7.96 -1.34 7.79
C ALA A 26 8.34 -1.16 9.28
N ASP A 27 7.75 -1.95 10.18
CA ASP A 27 8.04 -1.91 11.61
C ASP A 27 9.50 -2.29 11.91
N GLU A 28 10.02 -3.35 11.27
CA GLU A 28 11.41 -3.78 11.42
C GLU A 28 12.40 -2.73 10.90
N LEU A 29 12.15 -2.15 9.73
CA LEU A 29 13.00 -1.08 9.19
C LEU A 29 13.04 0.18 10.07
N VAL A 30 11.97 0.47 10.82
CA VAL A 30 11.97 1.53 11.84
C VAL A 30 12.76 1.12 13.08
N LYS A 31 12.59 -0.11 13.58
CA LYS A 31 13.34 -0.63 14.73
C LYS A 31 14.85 -0.60 14.49
N GLU A 32 15.26 -0.93 13.27
CA GLU A 32 16.67 -0.88 12.82
C GLU A 32 17.15 0.54 12.49
N LYS A 33 16.30 1.56 12.72
CA LYS A 33 16.60 2.98 12.48
C LYS A 33 16.97 3.28 11.02
N LEU A 34 16.48 2.47 10.08
CA LEU A 34 16.68 2.69 8.64
C LEU A 34 15.64 3.65 8.07
N LEU A 35 14.40 3.58 8.59
CA LEU A 35 13.27 4.41 8.17
C LEU A 35 12.65 5.19 9.33
N GLN A 36 11.92 6.26 8.98
CA GLN A 36 11.16 7.09 9.90
C GLN A 36 9.77 7.37 9.32
N ALA A 37 8.77 7.40 10.20
CA ALA A 37 7.36 7.68 9.87
C ALA A 37 6.83 6.83 8.69
N PRO A 38 6.87 5.48 8.79
CA PRO A 38 6.43 4.64 7.69
C PRO A 38 4.91 4.68 7.52
N SER A 39 4.49 4.50 6.28
CA SER A 39 3.10 4.25 5.90
C SER A 39 3.07 3.13 4.87
N VAL A 40 2.00 2.34 4.85
CA VAL A 40 1.85 1.19 3.97
C VAL A 40 0.55 1.31 3.19
N THR A 41 0.65 1.35 1.87
CA THR A 41 -0.48 1.37 0.94
C THR A 41 -0.65 0.01 0.27
N ARG A 42 -1.89 -0.29 -0.15
CA ARG A 42 -2.21 -1.40 -1.05
C ARG A 42 -2.66 -0.83 -2.39
N HIS A 43 -2.11 -1.36 -3.47
CA HIS A 43 -2.39 -0.94 -4.85
C HIS A 43 -3.10 -2.08 -5.59
N GLN A 44 -4.21 -1.77 -6.23
CA GLN A 44 -5.03 -2.78 -6.92
C GLN A 44 -4.58 -2.90 -8.38
N PHE A 45 -4.32 -4.12 -8.84
CA PHE A 45 -4.04 -4.42 -10.24
C PHE A 45 -5.26 -5.04 -10.94
N LEU A 46 -5.13 -5.28 -12.25
CA LEU A 46 -6.17 -5.87 -13.08
C LEU A 46 -6.63 -7.22 -12.53
N VAL A 47 -7.93 -7.41 -12.33
CA VAL A 47 -8.50 -8.74 -12.06
C VAL A 47 -8.80 -9.40 -13.39
N HIS A 48 -8.06 -10.46 -13.73
CA HIS A 48 -8.14 -11.14 -15.02
C HIS A 48 -7.98 -12.65 -14.85
N PRO A 49 -8.69 -13.51 -15.63
CA PRO A 49 -8.53 -14.96 -15.57
C PRO A 49 -7.10 -15.47 -15.81
N ASP A 50 -6.31 -14.74 -16.60
CA ASP A 50 -4.92 -15.12 -16.91
C ASP A 50 -3.91 -14.71 -15.82
N ILE A 51 -4.36 -13.99 -14.77
CA ILE A 51 -3.51 -13.59 -13.65
C ILE A 51 -3.94 -14.39 -12.42
N PRO A 52 -3.14 -15.36 -11.96
CA PRO A 52 -3.42 -16.04 -10.71
C PRO A 52 -3.18 -15.10 -9.52
N TYR A 53 -4.04 -15.19 -8.52
CA TYR A 53 -3.91 -14.46 -7.25
C TYR A 53 -4.60 -15.26 -6.13
N THR A 54 -4.20 -15.03 -4.88
CA THR A 54 -4.81 -15.70 -3.72
C THR A 54 -6.17 -15.08 -3.38
N SER A 55 -6.17 -13.92 -2.72
CA SER A 55 -7.39 -13.18 -2.36
C SER A 55 -7.64 -11.96 -3.23
N HIS A 56 -6.56 -11.27 -3.61
CA HIS A 56 -6.61 -10.04 -4.41
C HIS A 56 -5.36 -9.98 -5.28
N ASN A 57 -5.50 -9.55 -6.54
CA ASN A 57 -4.34 -9.17 -7.34
C ASN A 57 -3.88 -7.75 -6.93
N SER A 58 -2.99 -7.66 -5.94
CA SER A 58 -2.57 -6.38 -5.37
C SER A 58 -1.24 -6.48 -4.63
N CYS A 59 -0.36 -5.51 -4.81
CA CYS A 59 0.86 -5.38 -4.02
C CYS A 59 0.66 -4.49 -2.78
N ALA A 60 1.69 -4.45 -1.93
CA ALA A 60 1.80 -3.49 -0.84
C ALA A 60 3.06 -2.64 -1.00
N CYS A 61 2.96 -1.33 -0.75
CA CYS A 61 4.07 -0.39 -0.84
C CYS A 61 4.25 0.39 0.46
N VAL A 62 5.44 0.30 1.04
CA VAL A 62 5.88 1.13 2.16
C VAL A 62 6.41 2.45 1.60
N GLY A 63 5.89 3.57 2.08
CA GLY A 63 6.45 4.89 1.87
C GLY A 63 6.92 5.47 3.19
N ALA A 64 8.16 5.91 3.26
CA ALA A 64 8.77 6.42 4.49
C ALA A 64 9.88 7.42 4.20
N ARG A 65 10.27 8.18 5.22
CA ARG A 65 11.48 9.00 5.15
C ARG A 65 12.68 8.15 5.53
N GLN A 66 13.76 8.22 4.75
CA GLN A 66 15.01 7.59 5.13
C GLN A 66 15.64 8.29 6.35
N ALA A 67 16.19 7.51 7.27
CA ALA A 67 16.87 8.07 8.44
C ALA A 67 18.18 8.78 8.05
N ALA A 68 18.55 9.80 8.84
CA ALA A 68 19.75 10.59 8.57
C ALA A 68 21.02 9.71 8.62
N GLY A 69 21.89 9.85 7.60
CA GLY A 69 23.14 9.09 7.50
C GLY A 69 22.99 7.64 7.01
N VAL A 70 21.77 7.18 6.70
CA VAL A 70 21.53 5.85 6.12
C VAL A 70 21.62 5.92 4.60
N ASN A 71 22.37 4.98 4.00
CA ASN A 71 22.40 4.78 2.55
C ASN A 71 21.28 3.81 2.14
N LEU A 72 20.63 4.06 0.99
CA LEU A 72 19.61 3.19 0.39
C LEU A 72 20.03 1.71 0.32
N ARG A 73 21.32 1.43 0.07
CA ARG A 73 21.86 0.06 0.06
C ARG A 73 21.61 -0.70 1.36
N MET A 74 21.64 -0.04 2.51
CA MET A 74 21.38 -0.70 3.81
C MET A 74 19.91 -1.13 3.90
N THR A 75 18.99 -0.25 3.48
CA THR A 75 17.56 -0.53 3.39
C THR A 75 17.28 -1.67 2.41
N ILE A 76 17.94 -1.66 1.25
CA ILE A 76 17.87 -2.72 0.25
C ILE A 76 18.27 -4.08 0.84
N ASN A 77 19.47 -4.15 1.43
CA ASN A 77 19.99 -5.41 1.96
C ASN A 77 19.06 -5.96 3.05
N TYR A 78 18.60 -5.10 3.96
CA TYR A 78 17.68 -5.52 5.01
C TYR A 78 16.34 -6.03 4.46
N ALA A 79 15.77 -5.34 3.46
CA ALA A 79 14.50 -5.73 2.86
C ALA A 79 14.62 -7.07 2.13
N VAL A 80 15.71 -7.31 1.41
CA VAL A 80 16.01 -8.60 0.77
C VAL A 80 16.13 -9.70 1.83
N ASP A 81 16.97 -9.51 2.84
CA ASP A 81 17.16 -10.48 3.92
C ASP A 81 15.86 -10.76 4.69
N PHE A 82 15.01 -9.74 4.87
CA PHE A 82 13.71 -9.88 5.48
C PHE A 82 12.79 -10.75 4.62
N LEU A 83 12.67 -10.46 3.32
CA LEU A 83 11.82 -11.25 2.44
C LEU A 83 12.31 -12.69 2.34
N ASP A 84 13.61 -12.90 2.18
CA ASP A 84 14.24 -14.22 2.13
C ASP A 84 13.91 -15.13 3.32
N ARG A 85 13.65 -14.55 4.49
CA ARG A 85 13.30 -15.28 5.71
C ARG A 85 11.80 -15.46 5.94
N ASN A 86 10.96 -14.70 5.24
CA ASN A 86 9.54 -14.57 5.56
C ASN A 86 8.58 -14.85 4.40
N PHE A 87 9.06 -15.03 3.17
CA PHE A 87 8.20 -15.49 2.08
C PHE A 87 7.76 -16.94 2.30
N HIS A 88 6.62 -17.30 1.74
CA HIS A 88 6.04 -18.63 1.89
C HIS A 88 6.35 -19.52 0.69
N GLU A 89 6.48 -20.83 0.93
CA GLU A 89 6.70 -21.80 -0.15
C GLU A 89 5.59 -21.73 -1.19
N GLY A 90 5.98 -21.79 -2.47
CA GLY A 90 5.08 -21.66 -3.61
C GLY A 90 4.76 -20.23 -4.06
N ALA A 91 5.20 -19.21 -3.31
CA ALA A 91 5.08 -17.81 -3.71
C ALA A 91 6.21 -17.40 -4.67
N ASP A 92 5.99 -16.34 -5.47
CA ASP A 92 6.99 -15.75 -6.38
C ASP A 92 7.32 -14.31 -5.96
N PRO A 93 7.97 -14.11 -4.79
CA PRO A 93 8.06 -12.81 -4.16
C PRO A 93 8.88 -11.84 -4.99
N GLY A 94 8.36 -10.63 -5.13
CA GLY A 94 9.07 -9.50 -5.72
C GLY A 94 9.27 -8.35 -4.75
N LEU A 95 10.33 -7.59 -4.99
CA LEU A 95 10.71 -6.39 -4.26
C LEU A 95 11.18 -5.34 -5.26
N CYS A 96 10.69 -4.11 -5.12
CA CYS A 96 11.18 -2.96 -5.86
C CYS A 96 11.40 -1.80 -4.88
N ILE A 97 12.56 -1.15 -4.97
CA ILE A 97 12.94 -0.05 -4.08
C ILE A 97 13.43 1.13 -4.92
N ALA A 98 12.89 2.31 -4.62
CA ALA A 98 13.23 3.55 -5.31
C ALA A 98 13.18 4.75 -4.37
N ASN A 99 13.97 5.78 -4.69
CA ASN A 99 13.78 7.11 -4.14
C ASN A 99 12.53 7.70 -4.79
N GLU A 100 11.58 8.20 -3.98
CA GLU A 100 10.27 8.66 -4.47
C GLU A 100 10.41 9.75 -5.54
N GLU A 101 11.36 10.66 -5.33
CA GLU A 101 11.61 11.80 -6.22
C GLU A 101 12.34 11.42 -7.53
N GLU A 102 12.90 10.21 -7.60
CA GLU A 102 13.69 9.73 -8.74
C GLU A 102 12.97 8.61 -9.51
N VAL A 103 11.70 8.34 -9.20
CA VAL A 103 10.92 7.33 -9.93
C VAL A 103 10.72 7.77 -11.39
N PRO A 104 11.22 7.00 -12.37
CA PRO A 104 11.12 7.37 -13.78
C PRO A 104 9.68 7.24 -14.29
N ARG A 105 9.33 8.06 -15.27
CA ARG A 105 7.99 8.10 -15.86
C ARG A 105 7.57 6.74 -16.44
N GLU A 106 8.50 6.00 -17.03
CA GLU A 106 8.20 4.67 -17.57
C GLU A 106 7.78 3.66 -16.49
N LEU A 107 8.27 3.79 -15.25
CA LEU A 107 7.82 2.93 -14.15
C LEU A 107 6.42 3.32 -13.66
N VAL A 108 6.10 4.62 -13.70
CA VAL A 108 4.73 5.11 -13.45
C VAL A 108 3.77 4.55 -14.51
N ASP A 109 4.11 4.69 -15.78
CA ASP A 109 3.28 4.21 -16.88
C ASP A 109 3.14 2.68 -16.84
N PHE A 110 4.19 1.95 -16.44
CA PHE A 110 4.15 0.50 -16.19
C PHE A 110 3.14 0.15 -15.08
N GLY A 111 3.16 0.86 -13.95
CA GLY A 111 2.20 0.65 -12.86
C GLY A 111 0.76 0.92 -13.29
N LEU A 112 0.52 1.99 -14.05
CA LEU A 112 -0.81 2.32 -14.60
C LEU A 112 -1.31 1.26 -15.59
N ARG A 113 -0.41 0.69 -16.39
CA ARG A 113 -0.73 -0.42 -17.31
C ARG A 113 -1.06 -1.70 -16.55
N ALA A 114 -0.32 -2.04 -15.49
CA ALA A 114 -0.62 -3.21 -14.64
C ALA A 114 -2.03 -3.17 -14.01
N GLN A 115 -2.67 -1.99 -13.92
CA GLN A 115 -4.07 -1.86 -13.48
C GLN A 115 -5.10 -2.20 -14.58
N ARG A 116 -4.69 -2.32 -15.84
CA ARG A 116 -5.59 -2.34 -17.02
C ARG A 116 -5.33 -3.48 -17.99
N GLU A 117 -4.12 -4.01 -18.02
CA GLU A 117 -3.71 -5.08 -18.94
C GLU A 117 -2.82 -6.12 -18.25
N VAL A 118 -2.71 -7.29 -18.89
CA VAL A 118 -1.82 -8.38 -18.44
C VAL A 118 -0.40 -8.07 -18.93
N ILE A 119 0.50 -7.79 -17.98
CA ILE A 119 1.92 -7.55 -18.26
C ILE A 119 2.68 -8.87 -18.29
N GLN A 120 3.56 -9.02 -19.27
CA GLN A 120 4.41 -10.21 -19.37
C GLN A 120 5.67 -10.07 -18.51
N PRO A 121 6.14 -11.16 -17.85
CA PRO A 121 7.36 -11.18 -17.05
C PRO A 121 8.61 -10.57 -17.70
N ASP A 122 8.87 -10.91 -18.96
CA ASP A 122 10.04 -10.41 -19.69
C ASP A 122 10.03 -8.89 -19.84
N GLU A 123 8.84 -8.29 -19.96
CA GLU A 123 8.71 -6.84 -20.03
C GLU A 123 9.17 -6.18 -18.71
N ALA A 124 8.77 -6.74 -17.56
CA ALA A 124 9.20 -6.24 -16.26
C ALA A 124 10.71 -6.36 -16.09
N ARG A 125 11.29 -7.52 -16.45
CA ARG A 125 12.73 -7.77 -16.36
C ARG A 125 13.53 -6.77 -17.22
N LEU A 126 13.16 -6.62 -18.49
CA LEU A 126 13.82 -5.69 -19.41
C LEU A 126 13.67 -4.23 -18.97
N LEU A 127 12.51 -3.87 -18.41
CA LEU A 127 12.29 -2.53 -17.89
C LEU A 127 13.15 -2.26 -16.66
N ALA A 128 13.26 -3.22 -15.73
CA ALA A 128 14.09 -3.08 -14.53
C ALA A 128 15.57 -2.91 -14.89
N GLU A 129 16.09 -3.73 -15.81
CA GLU A 129 17.45 -3.65 -16.32
C GLU A 129 17.73 -2.29 -17.00
N ARG A 130 16.81 -1.84 -17.87
CA ARG A 130 16.96 -0.58 -18.61
C ARG A 130 16.96 0.66 -17.71
N LEU A 131 16.13 0.65 -16.67
CA LEU A 131 15.97 1.79 -15.76
C LEU A 131 16.98 1.79 -14.59
N GLU A 132 17.76 0.72 -14.45
CA GLU A 132 18.66 0.49 -13.31
C GLU A 132 17.95 0.62 -11.95
N ILE A 133 16.64 0.33 -11.91
CA ILE A 133 15.83 0.39 -10.69
C ILE A 133 16.06 -0.88 -9.88
N PHE A 134 16.30 -0.74 -8.57
CA PHE A 134 16.53 -1.91 -7.75
C PHE A 134 15.27 -2.78 -7.72
N THR A 135 15.39 -3.96 -8.33
CA THR A 135 14.35 -4.99 -8.37
C THR A 135 14.97 -6.31 -7.97
N TRP A 136 14.28 -7.03 -7.10
CA TRP A 136 14.68 -8.33 -6.62
C TRP A 136 13.49 -9.27 -6.69
N CYS A 137 13.73 -10.53 -7.00
CA CYS A 137 12.73 -11.58 -6.97
C CYS A 137 13.36 -12.89 -6.52
N ARG A 138 12.53 -13.77 -5.94
CA ARG A 138 12.94 -15.14 -5.63
C ARG A 138 12.03 -16.14 -6.30
N GLY A 139 12.25 -16.33 -7.60
CA GLY A 139 11.47 -17.24 -8.40
C GLY A 139 11.48 -16.87 -9.86
N GLU A 140 11.01 -17.82 -10.66
CA GLU A 140 10.40 -17.54 -11.95
C GLU A 140 8.89 -17.79 -11.81
N PRO A 141 8.02 -17.06 -12.52
CA PRO A 141 8.33 -16.19 -13.64
C PRO A 141 8.20 -14.69 -13.32
N TRP A 142 8.77 -14.15 -12.24
CA TRP A 142 8.82 -12.70 -11.97
C TRP A 142 7.46 -12.00 -11.76
N ARG A 143 6.43 -12.73 -11.35
CA ARG A 143 5.08 -12.16 -11.11
C ARG A 143 5.08 -11.17 -9.97
N GLY A 144 5.71 -11.51 -8.84
CA GLY A 144 5.86 -10.57 -7.74
C GLY A 144 6.65 -9.33 -8.14
N ALA A 145 7.61 -9.45 -9.07
CA ALA A 145 8.39 -8.30 -9.54
C ALA A 145 7.52 -7.32 -10.36
N ILE A 146 6.62 -7.81 -11.21
CA ILE A 146 5.61 -6.96 -11.89
C ILE A 146 4.82 -6.16 -10.85
N GLY A 147 4.32 -6.84 -9.82
CA GLY A 147 3.53 -6.22 -8.77
C GLY A 147 4.31 -5.19 -7.94
N ALA A 148 5.54 -5.51 -7.56
CA ALA A 148 6.41 -4.61 -6.81
C ALA A 148 6.78 -3.37 -7.63
N MET A 149 7.21 -3.55 -8.88
CA MET A 149 7.51 -2.44 -9.81
C MET A 149 6.29 -1.54 -10.03
N GLY A 150 5.14 -2.16 -10.30
CA GLY A 150 3.88 -1.44 -10.46
C GLY A 150 3.47 -0.69 -9.20
N GLY A 151 3.72 -1.25 -8.02
CA GLY A 151 3.47 -0.63 -6.73
C GLY A 151 4.29 0.65 -6.50
N VAL A 152 5.59 0.62 -6.80
CA VAL A 152 6.46 1.81 -6.73
C VAL A 152 5.97 2.87 -7.71
N GLY A 153 5.72 2.48 -8.97
CA GLY A 153 5.20 3.37 -10.01
C GLY A 153 3.90 4.06 -9.58
N LEU A 154 2.91 3.29 -9.14
CA LEU A 154 1.62 3.82 -8.68
C LEU A 154 1.74 4.70 -7.44
N ARG A 155 2.52 4.28 -6.44
CA ARG A 155 2.68 5.04 -5.19
C ARG A 155 3.34 6.40 -5.43
N SER A 156 4.32 6.46 -6.33
CA SER A 156 5.04 7.71 -6.66
C SER A 156 4.15 8.78 -7.28
N THR A 157 2.99 8.42 -7.84
CA THR A 157 2.05 9.40 -8.43
C THR A 157 1.40 10.32 -7.41
N GLY A 158 1.43 9.95 -6.11
CA GLY A 158 0.64 10.64 -5.10
C GLY A 158 -0.88 10.50 -5.28
N CYS A 159 -1.34 9.63 -6.18
CA CYS A 159 -2.74 9.54 -6.60
C CYS A 159 -3.32 8.13 -6.54
N ASP A 160 -2.54 7.14 -6.09
CA ASP A 160 -2.98 5.76 -5.95
C ASP A 160 -2.50 5.16 -4.62
N GLY A 161 -3.31 4.24 -4.08
CA GLY A 161 -3.00 3.48 -2.89
C GLY A 161 -3.98 3.73 -1.76
N ARG A 162 -4.52 2.64 -1.20
CA ARG A 162 -5.29 2.67 0.04
C ARG A 162 -4.39 2.32 1.21
N PHE A 163 -4.34 3.17 2.23
CA PHE A 163 -3.53 2.93 3.42
C PHE A 163 -4.05 1.73 4.21
N ILE A 164 -3.17 0.75 4.41
CA ILE A 164 -3.36 -0.43 5.26
C ILE A 164 -2.47 -0.40 6.51
N GLY A 165 -1.52 0.54 6.55
CA GLY A 165 -0.75 0.97 7.71
C GLY A 165 -0.48 2.47 7.61
N LEU A 166 -0.78 3.19 8.68
CA LEU A 166 -0.56 4.63 8.85
C LEU A 166 -0.63 4.88 10.36
N GLU A 167 0.02 5.93 10.85
CA GLU A 167 -0.07 6.31 12.25
C GLU A 167 -1.53 6.40 12.72
N GLY A 168 -1.85 5.70 13.81
CA GLY A 168 -3.14 5.77 14.49
C GLY A 168 -4.32 5.03 13.83
N ILE A 169 -4.28 4.71 12.53
CA ILE A 169 -5.49 4.21 11.83
C ILE A 169 -5.95 2.81 12.27
N ARG A 170 -5.14 2.08 13.04
CA ARG A 170 -5.48 0.74 13.54
C ARG A 170 -5.95 0.77 14.99
N GLU A 171 -5.73 1.88 15.68
CA GLU A 171 -6.09 2.16 17.07
C GLU A 171 -7.43 2.89 17.16
N ILE A 172 -7.93 3.42 16.04
CA ILE A 172 -9.26 4.04 15.96
C ILE A 172 -10.37 2.98 15.98
N SER A 173 -11.35 3.21 16.84
CA SER A 173 -12.58 2.40 16.94
C SER A 173 -13.76 3.26 17.37
N GLY A 174 -14.97 2.75 17.11
CA GLY A 174 -16.22 3.37 17.55
C GLY A 174 -16.59 4.65 16.79
N ILE A 175 -17.23 5.56 17.53
CA ILE A 175 -17.82 6.81 17.01
C ILE A 175 -17.01 7.99 17.55
N MET A 176 -16.60 8.89 16.66
CA MET A 176 -15.83 10.09 17.00
C MET A 176 -16.09 11.22 16.01
N ASN A 177 -15.67 12.44 16.32
CA ASN A 177 -15.77 13.55 15.37
C ASN A 177 -14.54 13.65 14.45
N VAL A 178 -14.67 14.42 13.37
CA VAL A 178 -13.61 14.66 12.37
C VAL A 178 -12.32 15.16 13.04
N LYS A 179 -12.41 16.14 13.94
CA LYS A 179 -11.24 16.73 14.60
C LYS A 179 -10.45 15.71 15.43
N GLU A 180 -11.15 14.89 16.20
CA GLU A 180 -10.55 13.82 17.00
C GLU A 180 -9.83 12.82 16.09
N LEU A 181 -10.49 12.37 15.01
CA LEU A 181 -9.91 11.43 14.05
C LEU A 181 -8.61 11.96 13.44
N LEU A 182 -8.61 13.21 12.97
CA LEU A 182 -7.43 13.84 12.38
C LEU A 182 -6.30 14.03 13.41
N SER A 183 -6.63 14.35 14.67
CA SER A 183 -5.61 14.55 15.72
C SER A 183 -4.93 13.26 16.19
N ARG A 184 -5.59 12.11 16.00
CA ARG A 184 -5.13 10.80 16.49
C ARG A 184 -4.50 9.94 15.40
N THR A 185 -4.49 10.40 14.15
CA THR A 185 -4.03 9.60 13.01
C THR A 185 -3.21 10.44 12.04
N GLY A 186 -2.48 9.77 11.14
CA GLY A 186 -1.81 10.42 10.01
C GLY A 186 -2.74 10.88 8.88
N ILE A 187 -4.07 10.84 9.07
CA ILE A 187 -5.04 11.30 8.06
C ILE A 187 -4.95 12.82 7.98
N GLN A 188 -4.87 13.36 6.77
CA GLN A 188 -4.75 14.80 6.55
C GLN A 188 -6.11 15.45 6.32
N LYS A 189 -7.07 14.70 5.77
CA LYS A 189 -8.38 15.23 5.39
C LYS A 189 -9.48 14.18 5.46
N VAL A 190 -10.68 14.60 5.83
CA VAL A 190 -11.91 13.82 5.66
C VAL A 190 -12.77 14.49 4.60
N ALA A 191 -13.29 13.74 3.64
CA ALA A 191 -14.12 14.27 2.57
C ALA A 191 -15.35 13.39 2.32
N ALA A 192 -16.50 13.99 2.05
CA ALA A 192 -17.67 13.25 1.62
C ALA A 192 -17.53 12.88 0.13
N ALA A 193 -17.87 11.64 -0.25
CA ALA A 193 -17.90 11.28 -1.68
C ALA A 193 -18.92 12.07 -2.50
N SER A 194 -19.95 12.62 -1.85
CA SER A 194 -20.92 13.53 -2.48
C SER A 194 -20.36 14.94 -2.76
N GLY A 195 -19.15 15.26 -2.29
CA GLY A 195 -18.58 16.61 -2.34
C GLY A 195 -19.07 17.54 -1.22
N THR A 196 -19.90 17.04 -0.30
CA THR A 196 -20.34 17.80 0.89
C THR A 196 -19.14 18.11 1.80
N SER A 197 -19.01 19.36 2.25
CA SER A 197 -18.00 19.74 3.23
C SER A 197 -18.34 19.18 4.61
N LEU A 198 -17.38 18.53 5.27
CA LEU A 198 -17.49 18.14 6.67
C LEU A 198 -16.89 19.21 7.58
N ARG A 199 -17.46 19.34 8.78
CA ARG A 199 -16.99 20.18 9.87
C ARG A 199 -16.23 19.34 10.89
N ASP A 200 -15.39 20.00 11.69
CA ASP A 200 -14.62 19.38 12.78
C ASP A 200 -15.47 18.57 13.77
N ASP A 201 -16.70 19.00 14.01
CA ASP A 201 -17.67 18.40 14.94
C ASP A 201 -18.58 17.35 14.30
N ASP A 202 -18.50 17.14 12.97
CA ASP A 202 -19.28 16.10 12.31
C ASP A 202 -18.87 14.71 12.82
N ILE A 203 -19.88 13.90 13.15
CA ILE A 203 -19.71 12.59 13.75
C ILE A 203 -19.52 11.51 12.69
N ILE A 204 -18.48 10.72 12.85
CA ILE A 204 -18.12 9.57 12.02
C ILE A 204 -18.26 8.29 12.86
N ASP A 205 -19.06 7.35 12.36
CA ASP A 205 -19.03 5.96 12.80
C ASP A 205 -17.95 5.24 12.00
N THR A 206 -16.79 5.03 12.64
CA THR A 206 -15.60 4.48 11.98
C THR A 206 -15.77 3.01 11.60
N ARG A 207 -16.74 2.31 12.20
CA ARG A 207 -16.96 0.86 12.08
C ARG A 207 -15.69 0.04 12.27
N ASP A 208 -14.75 0.55 13.08
CA ASP A 208 -13.45 -0.04 13.37
C ASP A 208 -12.65 -0.36 12.08
N TRP A 209 -12.94 0.39 11.00
CA TRP A 209 -12.33 0.22 9.69
C TRP A 209 -12.03 1.58 9.08
N VAL A 210 -10.81 2.05 9.29
CA VAL A 210 -10.32 3.32 8.74
C VAL A 210 -9.23 3.04 7.73
N ARG A 211 -9.52 3.28 6.45
CA ARG A 211 -8.59 3.05 5.33
C ARG A 211 -8.63 4.25 4.38
N PRO A 212 -7.90 5.33 4.70
CA PRO A 212 -7.81 6.47 3.80
C PRO A 212 -7.10 6.08 2.50
N VAL A 213 -7.18 6.93 1.50
CA VAL A 213 -6.50 6.78 0.21
C VAL A 213 -5.53 7.94 -0.01
N LEU A 214 -4.52 7.70 -0.82
CA LEU A 214 -3.62 8.74 -1.31
C LEU A 214 -4.22 9.34 -2.58
N GLN A 215 -4.52 10.63 -2.57
CA GLN A 215 -5.07 11.34 -3.72
C GLN A 215 -4.53 12.77 -3.77
N ASN A 216 -3.98 13.18 -4.91
CA ASN A 216 -3.36 14.50 -5.10
C ASN A 216 -2.30 14.83 -4.03
N HIS A 217 -1.48 13.84 -3.66
CA HIS A 217 -0.47 13.90 -2.59
C HIS A 217 -1.04 14.15 -1.18
N GLU A 218 -2.35 14.04 -0.99
CA GLU A 218 -3.02 14.12 0.31
C GLU A 218 -3.56 12.76 0.76
N ILE A 219 -3.50 12.48 2.06
CA ILE A 219 -4.08 11.31 2.70
C ILE A 219 -5.52 11.63 3.11
N ILE A 220 -6.48 11.14 2.32
CA ILE A 220 -7.90 11.49 2.47
C ILE A 220 -8.70 10.27 2.91
N LEU A 221 -9.47 10.41 3.99
CA LEU A 221 -10.53 9.46 4.32
C LEU A 221 -11.84 9.90 3.66
N PHE A 222 -12.29 9.12 2.68
CA PHE A 222 -13.62 9.32 2.11
C PHE A 222 -14.70 8.68 2.99
N VAL A 223 -15.74 9.46 3.26
CA VAL A 223 -16.94 9.03 3.99
C VAL A 223 -18.19 9.23 3.13
N ASP A 224 -19.23 8.47 3.43
CA ASP A 224 -20.55 8.66 2.85
C ASP A 224 -21.61 8.75 3.94
N ARG A 225 -22.69 9.49 3.64
CA ARG A 225 -23.80 9.64 4.57
C ARG A 225 -24.75 8.47 4.37
N THR A 226 -24.88 7.67 5.40
CA THR A 226 -25.74 6.49 5.38
C THR A 226 -27.19 6.83 5.73
N SER A 227 -28.11 5.89 5.48
CA SER A 227 -29.56 6.11 5.60
C SER A 227 -30.04 6.44 7.02
N ASP A 228 -29.27 6.10 8.05
CA ASP A 228 -29.50 6.50 9.44
C ASP A 228 -28.88 7.87 9.79
N GLY A 229 -28.40 8.61 8.79
CA GLY A 229 -27.89 9.97 8.92
C GLY A 229 -26.41 10.08 9.30
N MET A 230 -25.73 8.96 9.59
CA MET A 230 -24.34 8.92 10.05
C MET A 230 -23.33 8.94 8.90
N TRP A 231 -22.19 9.62 9.10
CA TRP A 231 -21.03 9.53 8.21
C TRP A 231 -20.22 8.27 8.50
N ARG A 232 -19.84 7.54 7.45
CA ARG A 232 -19.10 6.28 7.58
C ARG A 232 -18.04 6.13 6.50
N PRO A 233 -16.86 5.54 6.79
CA PRO A 233 -15.84 5.27 5.80
C PRO A 233 -16.37 4.45 4.61
N ILE A 234 -15.99 4.84 3.40
CA ILE A 234 -16.36 4.12 2.18
C ILE A 234 -15.54 2.84 2.06
N GLY A 235 -16.19 1.74 1.65
CA GLY A 235 -15.52 0.44 1.46
C GLY A 235 -15.33 -0.37 2.74
N GLY A 236 -15.86 0.11 3.88
CA GLY A 236 -15.86 -0.63 5.14
C GLY A 236 -16.53 -2.01 5.03
N LYS A 237 -16.14 -2.93 5.91
CA LYS A 237 -16.80 -4.24 6.02
C LYS A 237 -18.31 -3.99 6.17
N LYS A 238 -19.10 -4.48 5.20
CA LYS A 238 -20.54 -4.60 5.40
C LYS A 238 -20.70 -5.41 6.69
N LYS A 239 -21.44 -4.90 7.68
CA LYS A 239 -21.87 -5.75 8.79
C LYS A 239 -22.49 -6.97 8.14
N ASP A 240 -21.96 -8.15 8.44
CA ASP A 240 -22.63 -9.39 8.10
C ASP A 240 -24.08 -9.21 8.54
N LYS A 241 -25.01 -9.30 7.59
CA LYS A 241 -26.40 -9.49 7.95
C LYS A 241 -26.37 -10.73 8.82
N LYS A 242 -26.53 -10.57 10.14
CA LYS A 242 -26.80 -11.68 11.06
C LYS A 242 -27.86 -12.50 10.34
N LYS A 243 -27.49 -13.70 9.87
CA LYS A 243 -28.45 -14.67 9.36
C LYS A 243 -29.45 -14.84 10.50
N LYS A 244 -30.64 -14.28 10.33
CA LYS A 244 -31.80 -14.59 11.16
C LYS A 244 -32.20 -16.02 10.85
#